data_AF-A0A6J1W9K0-F1
#
_entry.id   AF-A0A6J1W9K0-F1
#
_cell.length_a   1.000
_cell.length_b   1.000
_cell.length_c   1.000
_cell.angle_alpha   90.00
_cell.angle_beta   90.00
_cell.angle_gamma   90.00
#
_symmetry.space_group_name_H-M   'P 1'
#
loop_
_entity.id
_entity.type
_entity.pdbx_description
1 polymer ?
#
loop_
_entity_poly.entity_id
_entity_poly.type
_entity_poly.pdbx_seq_one_letter_code
_entity_poly.pdbx_strand_id
1 'polypeptide(L)' 'MIHEGYKRPLKFPCPMCDKVFDRNQILKGHIRTHTGERPYQCSRCPAQFSQASILGTHVKLIHLKLTRDGRPKVAMK' A
#
# COMPACT_ATOMS: atom_id res chain seq x y z
N MET A 1 17.47 -28.21 4.93
CA MET A 1 16.00 -28.17 5.13
C MET A 1 15.42 -27.41 3.95
N ILE A 2 14.74 -28.12 3.05
CA ILE A 2 14.13 -27.52 1.86
C ILE A 2 12.92 -26.73 2.37
N HIS A 3 12.92 -25.40 2.20
CA HIS A 3 11.66 -24.63 2.27
C HIS A 3 10.85 -24.99 1.02
N GLU A 4 10.19 -26.14 1.05
CA GLU A 4 9.10 -26.44 0.13
C GLU A 4 8.11 -25.28 0.24
N GLY A 5 8.06 -24.47 -0.81
CA GLY A 5 7.39 -23.19 -0.81
C GLY A 5 5.92 -23.36 -0.48
N TYR A 6 5.53 -23.06 0.76
CA TYR A 6 4.15 -23.03 1.20
C TYR A 6 3.41 -21.95 0.39
N LYS A 7 2.80 -22.35 -0.74
CA LYS A 7 1.91 -21.50 -1.51
C LYS A 7 0.64 -21.32 -0.70
N ARG A 8 0.45 -20.10 -0.18
CA ARG A 8 -0.78 -19.77 0.53
C ARG A 8 -1.96 -19.91 -0.43
N PRO A 9 -3.02 -20.66 -0.05
CA PRO A 9 -4.20 -20.81 -0.89
C PRO A 9 -4.88 -19.44 -1.11
N LEU A 10 -5.19 -19.15 -2.36
CA LEU A 10 -6.02 -18.01 -2.73
C LEU A 10 -7.47 -18.31 -2.30
N LYS A 11 -8.04 -17.47 -1.43
CA LYS A 11 -9.35 -17.71 -0.81
C LYS A 11 -10.33 -16.56 -1.01
N PHE A 12 -9.84 -15.39 -1.41
CA PHE A 12 -10.62 -14.15 -1.39
C PHE A 12 -10.81 -13.62 -2.81
N PRO A 13 -11.86 -14.04 -3.53
CA PRO A 13 -12.15 -13.55 -4.87
C PRO A 13 -12.69 -12.11 -4.83
N CYS A 14 -12.37 -11.34 -5.87
CA CYS A 14 -12.93 -10.03 -6.08
C CYS A 14 -14.34 -10.15 -6.68
N PRO A 15 -15.35 -9.43 -6.17
CA PRO A 15 -16.69 -9.46 -6.74
C PRO A 15 -16.82 -8.63 -8.04
N MET A 16 -15.80 -7.84 -8.39
CA MET A 16 -15.83 -6.91 -9.53
C MET A 16 -14.88 -7.32 -10.67
N CYS A 17 -14.06 -8.36 -10.48
CA CYS A 17 -13.16 -8.91 -11.49
C CYS A 17 -12.66 -10.30 -11.11
N ASP A 18 -11.99 -10.99 -12.03
CA ASP A 18 -11.54 -12.39 -11.83
C ASP A 18 -10.28 -12.54 -10.95
N LYS A 19 -9.91 -11.51 -10.18
CA LYS A 19 -8.72 -11.56 -9.31
C LYS A 19 -9.06 -12.23 -7.98
N VAL A 20 -8.19 -13.15 -7.55
CA VAL A 20 -8.29 -13.82 -6.25
C VAL A 20 -7.06 -13.55 -5.41
N PHE A 21 -7.26 -13.28 -4.13
CA PHE A 21 -6.21 -12.92 -3.18
C PHE A 21 -6.04 -13.98 -2.09
N ASP A 22 -4.83 -14.04 -1.54
CA ASP A 22 -4.43 -14.93 -0.44
C ASP A 22 -4.85 -14.40 0.94
N ARG A 23 -5.16 -13.10 1.04
CA ARG A 23 -5.52 -12.39 2.26
C ARG A 23 -6.68 -11.43 2.03
N ASN A 24 -7.64 -11.44 2.96
CA ASN A 24 -8.81 -10.55 2.93
C ASN A 24 -8.42 -9.07 2.93
N GLN A 25 -7.36 -8.68 3.67
CA GLN A 25 -6.91 -7.28 3.72
C GLN A 25 -6.44 -6.78 2.35
N ILE A 26 -5.81 -7.65 1.55
CA ILE A 26 -5.36 -7.30 0.20
C ILE A 26 -6.56 -7.18 -0.74
N LEU A 27 -7.54 -8.10 -0.63
CA LEU A 27 -8.81 -7.98 -1.35
C LEU A 27 -9.52 -6.65 -1.03
N LYS A 28 -9.66 -6.28 0.24
CA LYS A 28 -10.29 -5.01 0.65
C LYS A 28 -9.56 -3.79 0.07
N GLY A 29 -8.23 -3.80 0.09
CA GLY A 29 -7.43 -2.75 -0.54
C GLY A 29 -7.59 -2.71 -2.06
N HIS A 30 -7.75 -3.88 -2.69
CA HIS A 30 -8.03 -4.00 -4.12
C HIS A 30 -9.43 -3.50 -4.49
N ILE A 31 -10.46 -3.81 -3.71
CA ILE A 31 -11.84 -3.34 -3.96
C ILE A 31 -11.90 -1.81 -4.10
N ARG A 32 -11.09 -1.08 -3.33
CA ARG A 32 -10.97 0.39 -3.41
C ARG A 32 -10.48 0.89 -4.76
N THR A 33 -9.81 0.06 -5.57
CA THR A 33 -9.42 0.45 -6.94
C THR A 33 -10.60 0.47 -7.90
N HIS A 34 -11.66 -0.28 -7.60
CA HIS A 34 -12.90 -0.27 -8.37
C HIS A 34 -13.86 0.83 -7.90
N THR A 35 -14.00 1.00 -6.58
CA THR A 35 -14.90 2.02 -6.00
C THR A 35 -14.32 3.43 -6.05
N GLY A 36 -13.01 3.56 -6.24
CA GLY A 36 -12.31 4.85 -6.19
C GLY A 36 -12.18 5.43 -4.78
N GLU A 37 -12.57 4.69 -3.74
CA GLU A 37 -12.49 5.16 -2.36
C GLU A 37 -11.05 5.37 -1.91
N ARG A 38 -10.80 6.55 -1.32
CA ARG A 38 -9.49 6.95 -0.82
C ARG A 38 -9.60 7.40 0.65
N PRO A 39 -9.80 6.46 1.59
CA PRO A 39 -10.06 6.79 2.98
C PRO A 39 -8.84 7.37 3.71
N TYR A 40 -7.64 7.26 3.14
CA TYR A 40 -6.41 7.75 3.79
C TYR A 40 -6.05 9.12 3.26
N GLN A 41 -6.47 10.17 3.96
CA GLN A 41 -6.11 11.54 3.65
C GLN A 41 -4.79 11.94 4.31
N CYS A 42 -3.95 12.69 3.58
CA CYS A 42 -2.78 13.32 4.15
C CYS A 42 -3.18 14.48 5.07
N SER A 43 -2.57 14.57 6.26
CA SER A 43 -2.82 15.69 7.18
C SER A 43 -2.15 17.01 6.77
N ARG A 44 -1.23 16.98 5.81
CA ARG A 44 -0.41 18.13 5.38
C ARG A 44 -0.80 18.69 4.01
N CYS A 45 -1.59 17.95 3.23
CA CYS A 45 -2.00 18.34 1.88
C CYS A 45 -3.33 17.66 1.52
N PRO A 46 -4.04 18.10 0.47
CA PRO A 46 -5.32 17.51 0.08
C PRO A 46 -5.19 16.14 -0.59
N ALA A 47 -4.00 15.54 -0.66
CA ALA A 47 -3.81 14.24 -1.28
C ALA A 47 -4.48 13.13 -0.48
N GLN A 48 -5.20 12.25 -1.18
CA GLN A 48 -5.87 11.09 -0.61
C GLN A 48 -5.40 9.80 -1.29
N PHE A 49 -5.34 8.72 -0.52
CA PHE A 49 -4.80 7.43 -0.95
C PHE A 49 -5.75 6.28 -0.60
N SER A 50 -5.71 5.21 -1.40
CA SER A 50 -6.50 3.99 -1.18
C SER A 50 -5.87 3.03 -0.15
N GLN A 51 -4.58 3.22 0.17
CA GLN A 51 -3.83 2.40 1.12
C GLN A 51 -2.94 3.24 2.05
N ALA A 52 -2.85 2.81 3.31
CA ALA A 52 -2.05 3.47 4.34
C ALA A 52 -0.54 3.46 4.04
N SER A 53 -0.04 2.37 3.44
CA SER A 53 1.38 2.25 3.05
C SER A 53 1.78 3.32 2.04
N ILE A 54 0.91 3.60 1.08
CA ILE A 54 1.13 4.62 0.04
C ILE A 54 1.13 6.02 0.67
N LEU A 55 0.17 6.32 1.56
CA LEU A 55 0.17 7.57 2.33
C LEU A 55 1.47 7.72 3.13
N GLY A 56 1.92 6.67 3.81
CA GLY A 56 3.16 6.68 4.60
C GLY A 56 4.38 7.03 3.74
N THR A 57 4.51 6.42 2.57
CA THR A 57 5.58 6.74 1.61
C THR A 57 5.46 8.16 1.10
N HIS A 58 4.26 8.61 0.74
CA HIS A 58 4.02 10.00 0.31
C HIS A 58 4.49 11.00 1.38
N VAL A 59 4.10 10.80 2.64
CA VAL A 59 4.49 11.67 3.74
C VAL A 59 6.01 11.69 3.92
N LYS A 60 6.67 10.52 3.85
CA LYS A 60 8.13 10.40 3.96
C LYS A 60 8.87 11.14 2.84
N LEU A 61 8.47 10.93 1.59
CA LEU A 61 9.18 11.46 0.43
C LEU A 61 8.86 12.95 0.19
N ILE A 62 7.60 13.34 0.31
CA ILE A 62 7.12 14.68 -0.08
C ILE A 62 7.20 15.66 1.09
N HIS A 63 6.77 15.26 2.28
CA HIS A 63 6.70 16.17 3.43
C HIS A 63 7.90 16.10 4.36
N LEU A 64 8.57 14.94 4.47
CA LEU A 64 9.75 14.75 5.32
C LEU A 64 11.07 14.75 4.53
N LYS A 65 11.02 14.78 3.18
CA LYS A 65 12.20 14.73 2.29
C LYS A 65 13.17 13.58 2.63
N LEU A 66 12.64 12.44 3.07
CA LEU A 66 13.41 11.23 3.29
C LEU A 66 13.61 10.49 1.97
N THR A 67 14.69 9.74 1.85
CA THR A 67 14.87 8.78 0.76
C THR A 67 14.05 7.52 1.01
N ARG A 68 13.95 6.63 0.00
CA ARG A 68 13.28 5.32 0.15
C ARG A 68 13.90 4.47 1.26
N ASP A 69 15.19 4.65 1.52
CA ASP A 69 15.92 3.98 2.61
C ASP A 69 15.71 4.64 3.98
N GLY A 70 14.87 5.68 4.07
CA GLY A 70 14.57 6.40 5.32
C GLY A 70 15.63 7.40 5.74
N ARG A 71 16.65 7.67 4.90
CA ARG A 71 17.70 8.66 5.22
C ARG A 71 17.25 10.09 4.88
N PRO A 72 17.56 11.11 5.69
CA PRO A 72 17.30 12.50 5.34
C PRO A 72 18.11 12.92 4.11
N LYS A 73 17.48 13.58 3.13
CA LYS A 73 18.15 14.07 1.92
C LYS A 73 19.22 15.16 2.18
N VAL A 74 19.36 15.66 3.41
CA VAL A 74 20.22 16.80 3.78
C VAL A 74 21.61 16.39 4.33
N ALA A 75 21.91 15.09 4.47
CA ALA A 75 23.18 14.62 5.03
C ALA A 75 24.36 14.60 4.02
N MET A 76 24.48 15.63 3.19
CA MET A 76 25.65 15.87 2.32
C MET A 76 26.06 17.34 2.46
N LYS A 77 26.71 17.66 3.57
CA LYS A 77 27.59 18.82 3.70
C LYS A 77 28.94 18.30 4.18
#